data_AF-A0A933P796-F1
#
_entry.id   AF-A0A933P796-F1
#
_cell.length_a   1.000
_cell.length_b   1.000
_cell.length_c   1.000
_cell.angle_alpha   90.00
_cell.angle_beta   90.00
_cell.angle_gamma   90.00
#
_symmetry.space_group_name_H-M   'P 1'
#
loop_
_entity.id
_entity.type
_entity.pdbx_description
1 polymer ?
#
loop_
_entity_poly.entity_id
_entity_poly.type
_entity_poly.pdbx_seq_one_letter_code
_entity_poly.pdbx_strand_id
1 'polypeptide(L)'
;MPIESRDGYRLWEGGPVPKGSDGITIGSLVIVRHGKVTPYLLRHEMVHVRQWRRYGAVGFTGRYLGSYVMWRLRRKGHRGAYQRIPMEVEADWVARRSLATAVRDELPERIAS
;
A
#
# COMPACT_ATOMS: atom_id res chain seq x y z
N MET A 1 21.04 3.99 9.09
CA MET A 1 19.60 3.89 8.77
C MET A 1 19.47 3.82 7.26
N PRO A 2 19.25 2.64 6.65
CA PRO A 2 19.34 2.51 5.21
C PRO A 2 18.01 2.95 4.57
N ILE A 3 18.04 4.09 3.88
CA ILE A 3 17.03 4.38 2.86
C ILE A 3 17.47 3.56 1.64
N GLU A 4 16.74 2.50 1.33
CA GLU A 4 17.01 1.64 0.19
C GLU A 4 16.33 2.25 -1.04
N SER A 5 17.12 2.62 -2.05
CA SER A 5 16.56 3.05 -3.34
C SER A 5 16.23 1.81 -4.16
N ARG A 6 14.94 1.57 -4.39
CA ARG A 6 14.46 0.49 -5.26
C ARG A 6 13.92 1.09 -6.55
N ASP A 7 13.80 0.24 -7.56
CA ASP A 7 13.38 0.69 -8.88
C ASP A 7 11.94 1.24 -8.81
N GLY A 8 11.82 2.57 -8.93
CA GLY A 8 10.54 3.29 -8.85
C GLY A 8 10.10 3.80 -7.46
N TYR A 9 10.77 3.47 -6.35
CA TYR A 9 10.45 4.02 -5.02
C TYR A 9 11.61 3.96 -4.02
N ARG A 10 11.60 4.83 -3.01
CA ARG A 10 12.54 4.81 -1.89
C ARG A 10 11.90 4.11 -0.71
N LEU A 11 12.53 3.06 -0.19
CA LEU A 11 12.08 2.36 1.02
C LEU A 11 12.85 2.89 2.23
N TRP A 12 12.14 3.37 3.23
CA TRP A 12 12.70 3.74 4.51
C TRP A 12 12.14 2.81 5.60
N GLU A 13 12.94 1.82 5.99
CA GLU A 13 12.62 0.97 7.12
C GLU A 13 12.99 1.64 8.46
N GLY A 14 12.07 1.58 9.43
CA GLY A 14 12.27 2.15 10.76
C GLY A 14 11.97 3.64 10.87
N GLY A 15 11.36 4.23 9.85
CA GLY A 15 10.89 5.62 9.90
C GLY A 15 9.61 5.81 10.73
N PRO A 16 9.22 7.06 11.00
CA PRO A 16 8.03 7.38 11.77
C PRO A 16 6.75 7.03 10.99
N VAL A 17 6.07 5.94 11.39
CA VAL A 17 4.77 5.53 10.83
C VAL A 17 3.66 5.85 11.84
N PRO A 18 2.54 6.47 11.41
CA PRO A 18 1.39 6.76 12.27
C PRO A 18 0.92 5.55 13.09
N LYS A 19 0.42 5.81 14.31
CA LYS A 19 -0.13 4.75 15.17
C LYS A 19 -1.35 4.13 14.49
N GLY A 20 -1.32 2.82 14.27
CA GLY A 20 -2.38 2.07 13.57
C GLY A 20 -2.03 1.65 12.14
N SER A 21 -0.90 2.12 11.60
CA SER A 21 -0.38 1.72 10.28
C SER A 21 0.98 1.03 10.41
N ASP A 22 1.21 0.04 9.54
CA ASP A 22 2.49 -0.67 9.42
C ASP A 22 3.39 -0.05 8.33
N GLY A 23 2.82 0.74 7.41
CA GLY A 23 3.52 1.53 6.41
C GLY A 23 2.77 2.81 6.05
N ILE A 24 3.46 3.72 5.35
CA ILE A 24 2.89 4.92 4.74
C ILE A 24 3.64 5.28 3.45
N THR A 25 2.88 5.65 2.42
CA THR A 25 3.41 6.19 1.17
C THR A 25 3.27 7.71 1.10
N ILE A 26 4.37 8.39 0.83
CA ILE A 26 4.43 9.82 0.56
C ILE A 26 5.15 10.01 -0.79
N GLY A 27 4.37 10.14 -1.86
CA GLY A 27 4.91 10.25 -3.21
C GLY A 27 5.63 8.98 -3.65
N SER A 28 6.94 9.07 -3.86
CA SER A 28 7.80 7.92 -4.17
C SER A 28 8.51 7.34 -2.94
N LEU A 29 8.24 7.87 -1.74
CA LEU A 29 8.81 7.39 -0.49
C LEU A 29 7.82 6.45 0.21
N VAL A 30 8.25 5.22 0.46
CA VAL A 30 7.54 4.21 1.24
C VAL A 30 8.26 4.09 2.58
N ILE A 31 7.58 4.45 3.67
CA ILE A 31 8.11 4.34 5.03
C ILE A 31 7.44 3.16 5.70
N VAL A 32 8.22 2.23 6.22
CA VAL A 32 7.71 1.01 6.88
C VAL A 32 8.23 0.95 8.31
N ARG A 33 7.37 0.49 9.23
CA ARG A 33 7.77 0.26 10.62
C ARG A 33 8.84 -0.85 10.66
N HIS A 34 9.83 -0.67 11.52
CA HIS A 34 10.92 -1.65 11.67
C HIS A 34 10.38 -3.08 11.93
N GLY A 35 10.87 -4.06 11.18
CA GLY A 35 10.46 -5.47 11.32
C GLY A 35 9.04 -5.79 10.84
N LYS A 36 8.33 -4.85 10.20
CA LYS A 36 7.00 -5.05 9.59
C LYS A 36 7.03 -5.08 8.06
N VAL A 37 8.23 -5.07 7.47
CA VAL A 37 8.42 -5.21 6.03
C VAL A 37 7.96 -6.61 5.61
N THR A 38 6.82 -6.69 4.92
CA THR A 38 6.30 -7.94 4.35
C THR A 38 6.10 -7.78 2.84
N PRO A 39 6.16 -8.87 2.05
CA PRO A 39 5.87 -8.82 0.61
C PRO A 39 4.50 -8.22 0.30
N TYR A 40 3.50 -8.50 1.13
CA TYR A 40 2.18 -7.89 1.04
C TYR A 40 2.23 -6.38 1.22
N LEU A 41 2.85 -5.90 2.32
CA LEU A 41 2.90 -4.48 2.64
C LEU A 41 3.63 -3.70 1.55
N LEU A 42 4.78 -4.20 1.07
CA LEU A 42 5.51 -3.53 -0.01
C LEU A 42 4.67 -3.42 -1.29
N ARG A 43 3.94 -4.47 -1.65
CA ARG A 43 3.06 -4.46 -2.84
C ARG A 43 1.86 -3.53 -2.67
N HIS A 44 1.32 -3.43 -1.45
CA HIS A 44 0.26 -2.49 -1.11
C HIS A 44 0.75 -1.04 -1.25
N GLU A 45 1.89 -0.70 -0.65
CA GLU A 45 2.47 0.65 -0.71
C GLU A 45 2.87 1.04 -2.15
N MET A 46 3.37 0.10 -2.96
CA MET A 46 3.67 0.37 -4.38
C MET A 46 2.43 0.79 -5.19
N VAL A 47 1.24 0.29 -4.84
CA VAL A 47 -0.01 0.74 -5.48
C VAL A 47 -0.29 2.19 -5.12
N HIS A 48 -0.05 2.60 -3.88
CA HIS A 48 -0.15 4.00 -3.49
C HIS A 48 0.86 4.88 -4.24
N VAL A 49 2.11 4.42 -4.43
CA VAL A 49 3.10 5.15 -5.26
C VAL A 49 2.56 5.35 -6.69
N ARG A 50 1.99 4.30 -7.30
CA ARG A 50 1.37 4.38 -8.63
C ARG A 50 0.18 5.34 -8.66
N GLN A 51 -0.70 5.27 -7.66
CA GLN A 51 -1.86 6.16 -7.53
C GLN A 51 -1.41 7.62 -7.35
N TRP A 52 -0.37 7.87 -6.56
CA TRP A 52 0.23 9.20 -6.37
C TRP A 52 0.81 9.75 -7.68
N ARG A 53 1.54 8.92 -8.45
CA ARG A 53 2.04 9.31 -9.77
C ARG A 53 0.92 9.59 -10.76
N ARG A 54 -0.18 8.84 -10.69
CA ARG A 54 -1.34 8.99 -11.60
C ARG A 54 -2.19 10.22 -11.31
N TYR A 55 -2.47 10.51 -10.04
CA TYR A 55 -3.40 11.56 -9.64
C TYR A 55 -2.72 12.81 -9.07
N GLY A 56 -1.40 12.76 -8.83
CA GLY A 56 -0.67 13.78 -8.07
C GLY A 56 -1.07 13.80 -6.60
N ALA A 57 -0.34 14.60 -5.81
CA ALA A 57 -0.58 14.75 -4.37
C ALA A 57 -2.02 15.18 -4.06
N VAL A 58 -2.48 16.24 -4.73
CA VAL A 58 -3.80 16.84 -4.49
C VAL A 58 -4.92 15.90 -4.95
N GLY A 59 -4.79 15.30 -6.14
CA GLY A 59 -5.82 14.41 -6.68
C GLY A 59 -5.94 13.10 -5.89
N PHE A 60 -4.83 12.57 -5.39
CA PHE A 60 -4.81 11.42 -4.50
C PHE A 60 -5.49 11.75 -3.16
N THR A 61 -5.01 12.80 -2.48
CA THR A 61 -5.51 13.19 -1.16
C THR A 61 -6.99 13.56 -1.21
N GLY A 62 -7.44 14.29 -2.24
CA GLY A 62 -8.85 14.64 -2.41
C GLY A 62 -9.75 13.42 -2.58
N ARG A 63 -9.34 12.42 -3.40
CA ARG A 63 -10.08 11.17 -3.58
C ARG A 63 -10.12 10.32 -2.31
N TYR A 64 -8.99 10.25 -1.62
CA TYR A 64 -8.83 9.49 -0.39
C TYR A 64 -9.71 10.06 0.72
N LEU A 65 -9.51 11.34 1.04
CA LEU A 65 -10.25 12.03 2.09
C LEU A 65 -11.74 12.19 1.74
N GLY A 66 -12.06 12.50 0.48
CA GLY A 66 -13.45 12.60 0.02
C GLY A 66 -14.20 11.28 0.22
N SER A 67 -13.59 10.15 -0.15
CA SER A 67 -14.18 8.83 0.07
C SER A 67 -14.33 8.51 1.55
N TYR A 68 -13.31 8.82 2.36
CA TYR A 68 -13.36 8.63 3.81
C TYR A 68 -14.50 9.43 4.44
N VAL A 69 -14.57 10.74 4.16
CA VAL A 69 -15.62 11.64 4.67
C VAL A 69 -17.00 11.17 4.22
N MET A 70 -17.18 10.83 2.94
CA MET A 70 -18.42 10.26 2.43
C MET A 70 -18.86 9.04 3.25
N TRP A 71 -17.97 8.08 3.54
CA TRP A 71 -18.33 6.91 4.32
C TRP A 71 -18.58 7.21 5.80
N ARG A 72 -17.88 8.19 6.38
CA ARG A 72 -18.15 8.69 7.73
C ARG A 72 -19.54 9.35 7.82
N LEU A 73 -19.93 10.14 6.81
CA LEU A 73 -21.27 10.73 6.69
C LEU A 73 -22.35 9.65 6.53
N ARG A 74 -22.03 8.52 5.89
CA ARG A 74 -22.89 7.32 5.84
C ARG A 74 -22.86 6.48 7.12
N ARG A 75 -22.47 7.08 8.25
CA ARG A 75 -22.45 6.49 9.61
C ARG A 75 -21.57 5.24 9.73
N LYS A 76 -20.60 5.03 8.84
CA LYS A 76 -19.63 3.95 9.02
C LYS A 76 -18.57 4.38 10.03
N GLY A 77 -18.25 3.51 10.99
CA GLY A 77 -17.12 3.67 11.90
C GLY A 77 -15.80 3.88 11.16
N HIS A 78 -14.75 4.35 11.85
CA HIS A 78 -13.45 4.64 11.24
C HIS A 78 -12.93 3.49 10.36
N ARG A 79 -12.83 2.26 10.92
CA ARG A 79 -12.41 1.07 10.20
C ARG A 79 -13.30 0.75 8.99
N GLY A 80 -14.62 0.91 9.15
CA GLY A 80 -15.57 0.65 8.07
C GLY A 80 -15.52 1.67 6.94
N ALA A 81 -15.18 2.92 7.24
CA ALA A 81 -14.95 3.96 6.25
C ALA A 81 -13.63 3.72 5.52
N TYR A 82 -12.56 3.44 6.26
CA TYR A 82 -11.22 3.16 5.74
C TYR A 82 -11.22 2.00 4.73
N GLN A 83 -11.78 0.86 5.11
CA GLN A 83 -11.85 -0.35 4.27
C GLN A 83 -12.69 -0.18 2.99
N ARG A 84 -13.44 0.91 2.85
CA ARG A 84 -14.28 1.20 1.68
C ARG A 84 -13.72 2.32 0.81
N ILE A 85 -12.57 2.88 1.17
CA ILE A 85 -11.87 3.85 0.33
C ILE A 85 -11.41 3.08 -0.92
N PRO A 86 -11.81 3.48 -2.14
CA PRO A 86 -11.46 2.70 -3.33
C PRO A 86 -9.94 2.56 -3.54
N MET A 87 -9.16 3.54 -3.08
CA MET A 87 -7.70 3.51 -3.14
C MET A 87 -7.11 2.38 -2.27
N GLU A 88 -7.66 2.17 -1.07
CA GLU A 88 -7.29 1.07 -0.16
C GLU A 88 -7.74 -0.28 -0.71
N VAL A 89 -8.95 -0.34 -1.28
CA VAL A 89 -9.49 -1.56 -1.90
C VAL A 89 -8.64 -2.00 -3.10
N GLU A 90 -8.25 -1.06 -3.96
CA GLU A 90 -7.35 -1.34 -5.09
C GLU A 90 -6.00 -1.84 -4.58
N ALA A 91 -5.43 -1.20 -3.56
CA ALA A 91 -4.13 -1.58 -3.02
C ALA A 91 -4.15 -2.98 -2.39
N ASP A 92 -5.17 -3.31 -1.58
CA ASP A 92 -5.34 -4.65 -1.00
C ASP A 92 -5.53 -5.71 -2.09
N TRP A 93 -6.40 -5.45 -3.08
CA TRP A 93 -6.67 -6.38 -4.17
C TRP A 93 -5.42 -6.65 -5.02
N VAL A 94 -4.71 -5.61 -5.45
CA VAL A 94 -3.49 -5.76 -6.24
C VAL A 94 -2.41 -6.47 -5.43
N ALA A 95 -2.21 -6.11 -4.17
CA ALA A 95 -1.19 -6.74 -3.32
C ALA A 95 -1.43 -8.24 -3.17
N ARG A 96 -2.67 -8.65 -2.85
CA ARG A 96 -3.06 -10.06 -2.76
C ARG A 96 -2.93 -10.80 -4.08
N ARG A 97 -3.42 -10.20 -5.17
CA ARG A 97 -3.37 -10.83 -6.50
C ARG A 97 -1.93 -11.04 -6.95
N SER A 98 -1.08 -10.04 -6.79
CA SER A 98 0.35 -10.16 -7.13
C SER A 98 1.02 -11.27 -6.30
N LEU A 99 0.65 -11.45 -5.03
CA LEU A 99 1.18 -12.56 -4.20
C LEU A 99 0.73 -13.91 -4.71
N ALA A 100 -0.54 -14.06 -5.04
CA ALA A 100 -1.05 -15.30 -5.61
C ALA A 100 -0.38 -15.64 -6.95
N THR A 101 -0.08 -14.64 -7.80
CA THR A 101 0.65 -14.86 -9.05
C THR A 101 2.12 -15.19 -8.82
N ALA A 102 2.82 -14.45 -7.95
CA ALA A 102 4.24 -14.72 -7.65
C ALA A 102 4.46 -16.13 -7.08
N VAL A 103 3.56 -16.61 -6.21
CA VAL A 103 3.62 -17.99 -5.70
C VAL A 103 3.44 -19.01 -6.84
N ARG A 104 2.59 -18.73 -7.82
CA ARG A 104 2.40 -19.62 -8.98
C ARG A 104 3.63 -19.68 -9.87
N ASP A 105 4.39 -18.60 -9.99
CA ASP A 105 5.62 -18.57 -10.79
C ASP A 105 6.76 -19.34 -10.09
N GLU A 106 6.76 -19.45 -8.76
CA GLU A 106 7.74 -20.23 -7.99
C GLU A 106 7.44 -21.74 -7.91
N LEU A 107 6.18 -22.14 -8.11
CA LEU A 107 5.73 -23.53 -8.02
C LEU A 107 5.97 -24.48 -9.23
N PRO A 108 6.37 -24.07 -10.47
CA PRO A 108 6.54 -25.03 -11.57
C PRO A 108 7.96 -25.62 -11.70
N GLU A 109 9.00 -25.00 -11.13
CA GLU A 109 10.38 -25.49 -11.33
C GLU A 109 10.78 -26.64 -10.39
N ARG A 110 10.15 -26.75 -9.20
CA ARG A 110 10.57 -27.71 -8.17
C ARG A 110 9.91 -29.09 -8.24
N ILE A 111 8.90 -29.28 -9.08
CA ILE A 111 8.16 -30.56 -9.19
C ILE A 111 8.53 -31.31 -10.49
N ALA A 112 9.38 -30.72 -11.34
CA ALA A 112 9.81 -31.29 -12.61
C ALA A 112 11.24 -31.88 -12.61
N SER A 113 11.83 -32.19 -11.44
CA SER A 113 13.13 -32.88 -11.33
C SER A 113 13.00 -34.31 -10.81
#